data_AF-A0A091UBV3-F1
#
_entry.id   AF-A0A091UBV3-F1
#
_cell.length_a   1.000
_cell.length_b   1.000
_cell.length_c   1.000
_cell.angle_alpha   90.00
_cell.angle_beta   90.00
_cell.angle_gamma   90.00
#
_symmetry.space_group_name_H-M   'P 1'
#
loop_
_entity.id
_entity.type
_entity.pdbx_description
1 polymer ?
#
loop_
_entity_poly.entity_id
_entity_poly.type
_entity_poly.pdbx_seq_one_letter_code
_entity_poly.pdbx_strand_id
1 'polypeptide(L)'
;SQNALEDVSWRLVDSVLQCSFRRSIRLPAYKGRFNLDASYYIFLADGESSEGGLIYKHRRQPLITNGIYNVTGLPQDVGGSRSPRLIKVHGALMFVAWITTVSIGVIVARFFKPVWSHSFLFGKEMWFQVHRMLMLTTVMLTSISFVLPFIYRGGWSQQAGFHPYLGCTVMALTIFQPLMAGFRPSRHAPRRQLFNWFHWSTGTTARILAVVTMFLGMDLPALDLPDPWDTYTMIGFVAWHVSIDVLLEIHSYCLVRKVEVIEDDRVQILQSLTYAEAEDRLFKQIVLTIYVCGNIVFLIAFLAAINQI
;
A
#
# COMPACT_ATOMS: atom_id res chain seq x y z
N SER A 1 3.89 21.73 48.24
CA SER A 1 4.32 20.72 47.25
C SER A 1 5.84 20.64 47.29
N GLN A 2 6.43 19.68 48.02
CA GLN A 2 7.90 19.52 48.00
C GLN A 2 8.32 19.02 46.62
N ASN A 3 9.18 19.80 45.94
CA ASN A 3 9.82 19.42 44.69
C ASN A 3 10.54 18.08 44.88
N ALA A 4 10.02 17.02 44.26
CA ALA A 4 10.57 15.66 44.35
C ALA A 4 11.79 15.45 43.42
N LEU A 5 12.37 16.54 42.93
CA LEU A 5 13.52 16.55 42.03
C LEU A 5 14.66 17.30 42.73
N GLU A 6 15.84 16.70 42.73
CA GLU A 6 17.09 17.20 43.28
C GLU A 6 18.08 17.43 42.13
N ASP A 7 19.15 18.19 42.37
CA ASP A 7 20.24 18.43 41.40
C ASP A 7 19.74 18.80 39.98
N VAL A 8 18.72 19.67 39.92
CA VAL A 8 18.14 20.11 38.64
C VAL A 8 19.10 21.07 37.95
N SER A 9 19.51 20.72 36.73
CA SER A 9 20.29 21.58 35.86
C SER A 9 19.74 21.51 34.43
N TRP A 10 19.98 22.56 33.66
CA TRP A 10 19.61 22.60 32.26
C TRP A 10 20.66 23.36 31.47
N ARG A 11 20.73 23.07 30.17
CA ARG A 11 21.57 23.80 29.21
C ARG A 11 20.90 23.81 27.85
N LEU A 12 21.17 24.84 27.07
CA LEU A 12 20.79 24.93 25.66
C LEU A 12 22.04 24.65 24.84
N VAL A 13 22.05 23.54 24.10
CA VAL A 13 23.16 23.12 23.23
C VAL A 13 22.58 22.81 21.86
N ASP A 14 23.12 23.42 20.81
CA ASP A 14 22.66 23.23 19.41
C ASP A 14 21.14 23.39 19.25
N SER A 15 20.57 24.41 19.90
CA SER A 15 19.12 24.69 19.92
C SER A 15 18.25 23.59 20.57
N VAL A 16 18.86 22.64 21.29
CA VAL A 16 18.15 21.60 22.07
C VAL A 16 18.27 21.90 23.55
N LEU A 17 17.11 21.99 24.22
CA LEU A 17 17.05 22.12 25.68
C LEU A 17 17.34 20.75 26.31
N GLN A 18 18.48 20.64 26.98
CA GLN A 18 18.86 19.45 27.74
C GLN A 18 18.62 19.72 29.23
N CYS A 19 17.84 18.85 29.87
CA CYS A 19 17.54 18.93 31.30
C CYS A 19 18.11 17.68 32.01
N SER A 20 18.76 17.89 33.15
CA SER A 20 19.23 16.84 34.05
C SER A 20 18.65 17.06 35.44
N PHE A 21 18.28 15.98 36.11
CA PHE A 21 17.77 16.02 37.48
C PHE A 21 17.96 14.65 38.15
N ARG A 22 17.92 14.64 39.47
CA ARG A 22 17.87 13.44 40.30
C ARG A 22 16.51 13.31 40.97
N ARG A 23 16.10 12.06 41.20
CA ARG A 23 14.88 11.73 41.94
C ARG A 23 14.98 10.35 42.57
N SER A 24 14.21 10.12 43.62
CA SER A 24 14.04 8.78 44.19
C SER A 24 13.42 7.82 43.17
N ILE A 25 13.95 6.59 43.13
CA ILE A 25 13.45 5.49 42.29
C ILE A 25 12.00 5.18 42.67
N ARG A 26 11.76 4.98 43.98
CA ARG A 26 10.45 4.74 44.56
C ARG A 26 9.79 6.06 44.95
N LEU A 27 8.55 6.26 44.51
CA LEU A 27 7.73 7.41 44.85
C LEU A 27 6.49 6.96 45.63
N PRO A 28 5.98 7.75 46.60
CA PRO A 28 4.71 7.47 47.26
C PRO A 28 3.58 7.44 46.23
N ALA A 29 2.63 6.51 46.37
CA ALA A 29 1.65 6.08 45.36
C ALA A 29 0.74 7.18 44.76
N TYR A 30 0.74 8.40 45.29
CA TYR A 30 -0.25 9.44 44.98
C TYR A 30 0.14 10.47 43.90
N LYS A 31 1.32 10.37 43.28
CA LYS A 31 1.88 11.53 42.53
C LYS A 31 1.79 11.50 41.00
N GLY A 32 1.03 10.61 40.36
CA GLY A 32 0.92 10.58 38.88
C GLY A 32 2.28 10.44 38.16
N ARG A 33 3.29 9.91 38.87
CA ARG A 33 4.66 9.69 38.38
C ARG A 33 4.98 8.20 38.48
N PHE A 34 5.69 7.69 37.49
CA PHE A 34 6.10 6.29 37.46
C PHE A 34 7.25 6.01 38.44
N ASN A 35 7.13 4.92 39.20
CA ASN A 35 8.24 4.32 39.93
C ASN A 35 9.30 3.86 38.92
N LEU A 36 10.59 3.94 39.22
CA LEU A 36 11.64 3.45 38.32
C LEU A 36 12.12 2.03 38.66
N ASP A 37 11.58 1.42 39.71
CA ASP A 37 11.86 0.03 40.15
C ASP A 37 11.10 -1.02 39.31
N ALA A 38 10.81 -0.70 38.05
CA ALA A 38 10.06 -1.53 37.13
C ALA A 38 10.49 -1.26 35.68
N SER A 39 10.07 -2.14 34.77
CA SER A 39 10.35 -2.01 33.35
C SER A 39 9.23 -1.29 32.62
N TYR A 40 9.59 -0.38 31.72
CA TYR A 40 8.62 0.45 30.99
C TYR A 40 8.94 0.49 29.50
N TYR A 41 7.90 0.71 28.69
CA TYR A 41 8.11 1.29 27.36
C TYR A 41 8.60 2.72 27.54
N ILE A 42 9.70 3.06 26.88
CA ILE A 42 10.26 4.40 26.93
C ILE A 42 9.78 5.14 25.68
N PHE A 43 9.18 6.30 25.90
CA PHE A 43 8.69 7.18 24.85
C PHE A 43 9.59 8.41 24.83
N LEU A 44 10.21 8.67 23.68
CA LEU A 44 10.98 9.89 23.45
C LEU A 44 10.23 10.76 22.43
N ALA A 45 9.91 11.98 22.83
CA ALA A 45 9.27 12.97 21.97
C ALA A 45 10.08 14.26 22.00
N ASP A 46 10.15 14.92 20.85
CA ASP A 46 10.88 16.16 20.63
C ASP A 46 10.00 17.12 19.83
N GLY A 47 10.11 18.43 20.09
CA GLY A 47 9.25 19.43 19.47
C GLY A 47 9.69 20.86 19.73
N GLU A 48 9.14 21.77 18.93
CA GLU A 48 9.42 23.20 19.00
C GLU A 48 8.78 23.82 20.25
N SER A 49 9.46 24.80 20.83
CA SER A 49 8.95 25.65 21.93
C SER A 49 9.14 27.13 21.58
N SER A 50 8.18 27.98 21.93
CA SER A 50 8.25 29.42 21.68
C SER A 50 9.12 30.16 22.70
N GLU A 51 9.55 31.37 22.34
CA GLU A 51 9.93 32.37 23.34
C GLU A 51 8.75 32.57 24.32
N GLY A 52 9.01 32.40 25.62
CA GLY A 52 7.97 32.37 26.67
C GLY A 52 7.54 30.98 27.16
N GLY A 53 8.11 29.89 26.61
CA GLY A 53 7.91 28.55 27.14
C GLY A 53 6.62 27.85 26.70
N LEU A 54 5.95 28.35 25.65
CA LEU A 54 4.82 27.66 25.05
C LEU A 54 5.32 26.44 24.27
N ILE A 55 4.79 25.26 24.59
CA ILE A 55 5.10 24.02 23.88
C ILE A 55 4.12 23.81 22.72
N TYR A 56 4.64 23.47 21.54
CA TYR A 56 3.81 23.16 20.37
C TYR A 56 3.57 21.66 20.23
N LYS A 57 2.56 21.31 19.44
CA LYS A 57 2.27 19.92 19.11
C LYS A 57 3.42 19.30 18.32
N HIS A 58 3.85 18.10 18.73
CA HIS A 58 4.84 17.31 17.99
C HIS A 58 4.38 16.99 16.56
N ARG A 59 5.29 17.16 15.58
CA ARG A 59 5.04 16.81 14.18
C ARG A 59 5.21 15.31 13.91
N ARG A 60 6.17 14.67 14.59
CA ARG A 60 6.49 13.25 14.46
C ARG A 60 5.85 12.43 15.58
N GLN A 61 5.60 11.15 15.31
CA GLN A 61 5.27 10.20 16.37
C GLN A 61 6.43 10.08 17.37
N PRO A 62 6.14 9.85 18.66
CA PRO A 62 7.19 9.56 19.62
C PRO A 62 7.98 8.33 19.19
N LEU A 63 9.28 8.32 19.46
CA LEU A 63 10.10 7.12 19.35
C LEU A 63 9.76 6.22 20.54
N ILE A 64 9.28 5.01 20.28
CA ILE A 64 8.86 4.06 21.30
C ILE A 64 9.78 2.85 21.26
N THR A 65 10.27 2.42 22.42
CA THR A 65 11.09 1.21 22.52
C THR A 65 10.36 -0.05 22.06
N ASN A 66 11.08 -1.03 21.51
CA ASN A 66 10.51 -2.27 20.99
C ASN A 66 9.93 -3.22 22.06
N GLY A 67 10.22 -2.94 23.33
CA GLY A 67 9.80 -3.69 24.50
C GLY A 67 9.90 -2.83 25.76
N ILE A 68 9.67 -3.47 26.90
CA ILE A 68 9.83 -2.86 28.22
C ILE A 68 11.27 -3.03 28.70
N TYR A 69 11.84 -1.96 29.28
CA TYR A 69 13.22 -1.95 29.74
C TYR A 69 13.34 -1.38 31.15
N ASN A 70 14.31 -1.90 31.90
CA ASN A 70 14.67 -1.36 33.21
C ASN A 70 15.46 -0.06 33.03
N VAL A 71 14.86 1.06 33.43
CA VAL A 71 15.45 2.41 33.30
C VAL A 71 16.66 2.61 34.22
N THR A 72 16.82 1.79 35.26
CA THR A 72 17.94 1.84 36.22
C THR A 72 19.09 0.88 35.88
N GLY A 73 18.95 0.12 34.80
CA GLY A 73 19.99 -0.81 34.34
C GLY A 73 21.21 -0.13 33.74
N LEU A 74 22.15 -0.93 33.25
CA LEU A 74 23.30 -0.43 32.50
C LEU A 74 22.84 0.29 31.22
N PRO A 75 23.49 1.39 30.81
CA PRO A 75 23.20 2.05 29.55
C PRO A 75 23.39 1.08 28.37
N GLN A 76 22.36 0.95 27.55
CA GLN A 76 22.37 0.11 26.35
C GLN A 76 21.52 0.77 25.26
N ASP A 77 21.88 0.55 24.00
CA ASP A 77 21.00 0.91 22.88
C ASP A 77 19.86 -0.11 22.80
N VAL A 78 18.67 0.33 23.19
CA VAL A 78 17.45 -0.50 23.24
C VAL A 78 16.66 -0.47 21.93
N GLY A 79 17.06 0.39 20.99
CA GLY A 79 16.32 0.71 19.78
C GLY A 79 14.90 1.23 20.03
N GLY A 80 14.23 1.59 18.93
CA GLY A 80 12.84 2.01 18.96
C GLY A 80 12.32 2.28 17.57
N SER A 81 11.01 2.45 17.46
CA SER A 81 10.33 2.77 16.21
C SER A 81 9.37 3.93 16.45
N ARG A 82 9.35 4.89 15.53
CA ARG A 82 8.31 5.93 15.50
C ARG A 82 7.02 5.39 14.85
N SER A 83 7.16 4.39 13.99
CA SER A 83 6.04 3.82 13.24
C SER A 83 5.47 2.58 13.95
N PRO A 84 4.19 2.57 14.33
CA PRO A 84 3.57 1.44 15.02
C PRO A 84 3.51 0.19 14.13
N ARG A 85 3.72 -1.00 14.71
CA ARG A 85 3.70 -2.28 13.96
C ARG A 85 2.41 -2.49 13.16
N LEU A 86 1.25 -2.15 13.73
CA LEU A 86 -0.04 -2.27 13.04
C LEU A 86 -0.13 -1.39 11.78
N ILE A 87 0.48 -0.21 11.81
CA ILE A 87 0.50 0.72 10.67
C ILE A 87 1.51 0.24 9.60
N LYS A 88 2.65 -0.31 10.02
CA LYS A 88 3.59 -0.98 9.10
C LYS A 88 2.92 -2.14 8.35
N VAL A 89 2.21 -3.01 9.07
CA VAL A 89 1.47 -4.13 8.47
C VAL A 89 0.35 -3.62 7.56
N HIS A 90 -0.37 -2.55 7.95
CA HIS A 90 -1.37 -1.92 7.10
C HIS A 90 -0.78 -1.48 5.75
N GLY A 91 0.30 -0.68 5.77
CA GLY A 91 0.97 -0.22 4.56
C GLY A 91 1.48 -1.38 3.70
N ALA A 92 2.13 -2.37 4.32
CA ALA A 92 2.65 -3.54 3.62
C ALA A 92 1.55 -4.34 2.90
N LEU A 93 0.44 -4.62 3.59
CA LEU A 93 -0.70 -5.34 2.99
C LEU A 93 -1.35 -4.52 1.85
N MET A 94 -1.46 -3.19 2.00
CA MET A 94 -1.97 -2.33 0.93
C MET A 94 -1.05 -2.33 -0.30
N PHE A 95 0.26 -2.27 -0.12
CA PHE A 95 1.19 -2.39 -1.25
C PHE A 95 1.10 -3.76 -1.93
N VAL A 96 1.06 -4.86 -1.17
CA VAL A 96 0.88 -6.19 -1.76
C VAL A 96 -0.42 -6.24 -2.57
N ALA A 97 -1.53 -5.78 -2.01
CA ALA A 97 -2.83 -5.81 -2.69
C ALA A 97 -2.85 -4.95 -3.98
N TRP A 98 -2.39 -3.70 -3.89
CA TRP A 98 -2.59 -2.73 -4.98
C TRP A 98 -1.45 -2.71 -5.99
N ILE A 99 -0.19 -2.83 -5.56
CA ILE A 99 0.98 -2.84 -6.47
C ILE A 99 1.09 -4.17 -7.21
N THR A 100 0.68 -5.29 -6.60
CA THR A 100 0.79 -6.61 -7.23
C THR A 100 -0.54 -7.20 -7.66
N THR A 101 -1.45 -7.53 -6.75
CA THR A 101 -2.62 -8.36 -7.12
C THR A 101 -3.60 -7.62 -8.01
N VAL A 102 -3.92 -6.35 -7.73
CA VAL A 102 -4.75 -5.50 -8.60
C VAL A 102 -4.06 -5.26 -9.95
N SER A 103 -2.83 -4.77 -9.91
CA SER A 103 -1.99 -4.49 -11.08
C SER A 103 -1.90 -5.65 -12.07
N ILE A 104 -1.64 -6.86 -11.59
CA ILE A 104 -1.55 -8.07 -12.43
C ILE A 104 -2.94 -8.49 -12.90
N GLY A 105 -3.94 -8.48 -11.99
CA GLY A 105 -5.29 -8.91 -12.31
C GLY A 105 -5.96 -8.05 -13.39
N VAL A 106 -5.69 -6.75 -13.43
CA VAL A 106 -6.19 -5.84 -14.48
C VAL A 106 -5.54 -6.14 -15.83
N ILE A 107 -4.20 -6.27 -15.86
CA ILE A 107 -3.48 -6.61 -17.11
C ILE A 107 -3.98 -7.94 -17.68
N VAL A 108 -4.14 -8.96 -16.83
CA VAL A 108 -4.65 -10.27 -17.24
C VAL A 108 -6.08 -10.16 -17.81
N ALA A 109 -6.97 -9.45 -17.13
CA ALA A 109 -8.36 -9.31 -17.60
C ALA A 109 -8.47 -8.53 -18.92
N ARG A 110 -7.60 -7.54 -19.14
CA ARG A 110 -7.64 -6.67 -20.32
C ARG A 110 -6.99 -7.32 -21.54
N PHE A 111 -5.78 -7.87 -21.41
CA PHE A 111 -4.96 -8.27 -22.57
C PHE A 111 -4.84 -9.78 -22.78
N PHE A 112 -5.09 -10.59 -21.75
CA PHE A 112 -4.89 -12.05 -21.81
C PHE A 112 -6.17 -12.84 -22.05
N LYS A 113 -7.32 -12.14 -22.16
CA LYS A 113 -8.60 -12.77 -22.51
C LYS A 113 -8.56 -13.53 -23.85
N PRO A 114 -8.02 -12.97 -24.97
CA PRO A 114 -7.94 -13.70 -26.24
C PRO A 114 -6.89 -14.82 -26.22
N VAL A 115 -5.79 -14.63 -25.47
CA VAL A 115 -4.66 -15.57 -25.44
C VAL A 115 -4.99 -16.84 -24.65
N TRP A 116 -5.75 -16.69 -23.55
CA TRP A 116 -6.08 -17.77 -22.62
C TRP A 116 -7.55 -18.18 -22.68
N SER A 117 -8.27 -17.83 -23.75
CA SER A 117 -9.66 -18.24 -24.00
C SER A 117 -9.79 -19.76 -24.23
N HIS A 118 -8.74 -20.40 -24.75
CA HIS A 118 -8.69 -21.84 -25.03
C HIS A 118 -8.05 -22.67 -23.92
N SER A 119 -7.53 -22.02 -22.87
CA SER A 119 -6.93 -22.69 -21.71
C SER A 119 -7.91 -22.67 -20.54
N PHE A 120 -8.18 -23.83 -19.95
CA PHE A 120 -9.15 -23.96 -18.86
C PHE A 120 -8.47 -24.29 -17.54
N LEU A 121 -8.93 -23.64 -16.47
CA LEU A 121 -8.54 -23.91 -15.09
C LEU A 121 -9.82 -24.04 -14.25
N PHE A 122 -10.01 -25.17 -13.57
CA PHE A 122 -11.26 -25.50 -12.85
C PHE A 122 -12.53 -25.27 -13.69
N GLY A 123 -12.51 -25.66 -14.97
CA GLY A 123 -13.68 -25.57 -15.86
C GLY A 123 -14.07 -24.16 -16.32
N LYS A 124 -13.23 -23.14 -16.14
CA LYS A 124 -13.41 -21.78 -16.69
C LYS A 124 -12.14 -21.33 -17.42
N GLU A 125 -12.29 -20.35 -18.30
CA GLU A 125 -11.16 -19.73 -19.02
C GLU A 125 -10.10 -19.23 -18.02
N MET A 126 -8.83 -19.53 -18.31
CA MET A 126 -7.71 -19.33 -17.38
C MET A 126 -7.55 -17.85 -16.99
N TRP A 127 -7.68 -16.91 -17.92
CA TRP A 127 -7.62 -15.47 -17.61
C TRP A 127 -8.66 -15.06 -16.56
N PHE A 128 -9.88 -15.61 -16.65
CA PHE A 128 -10.97 -15.28 -15.75
C PHE A 128 -10.69 -15.81 -14.35
N GLN A 129 -10.11 -17.01 -14.26
CA GLN A 129 -9.73 -17.59 -12.99
C GLN A 129 -8.57 -16.86 -12.32
N VAL A 130 -7.52 -16.55 -13.08
CA VAL A 130 -6.37 -15.80 -12.56
C VAL A 130 -6.82 -14.42 -12.07
N HIS A 131 -7.59 -13.68 -12.89
CA HIS A 131 -8.18 -12.41 -12.48
C HIS A 131 -9.03 -12.55 -11.21
N ARG A 132 -9.94 -13.54 -11.18
CA ARG A 132 -10.83 -13.76 -10.03
C ARG A 132 -10.05 -14.07 -8.75
N MET A 133 -9.05 -14.94 -8.81
CA MET A 133 -8.23 -15.27 -7.63
C MET A 133 -7.47 -14.04 -7.14
N LEU A 134 -6.82 -13.30 -8.03
CA LEU A 134 -6.11 -12.07 -7.68
C LEU A 134 -7.04 -11.02 -7.07
N MET A 135 -8.24 -10.80 -7.63
CA MET A 135 -9.21 -9.84 -7.08
C MET A 135 -9.76 -10.28 -5.72
N LEU A 136 -10.03 -11.58 -5.52
CA LEU A 136 -10.45 -12.09 -4.21
C LEU A 136 -9.34 -11.94 -3.17
N THR A 137 -8.08 -12.19 -3.53
CA THR A 137 -6.92 -11.90 -2.68
C THR A 137 -6.83 -10.41 -2.36
N THR A 138 -7.01 -9.52 -3.33
CA THR A 138 -7.08 -8.06 -3.09
C THR A 138 -8.15 -7.71 -2.05
N VAL A 139 -9.37 -8.24 -2.20
CA VAL A 139 -10.47 -7.96 -1.28
C VAL A 139 -10.12 -8.40 0.13
N MET A 140 -9.56 -9.60 0.30
CA MET A 140 -9.14 -10.12 1.60
C MET A 140 -8.03 -9.27 2.23
N LEU A 141 -6.94 -9.00 1.50
CA LEU A 141 -5.81 -8.20 2.00
C LEU A 141 -6.24 -6.78 2.36
N THR A 142 -7.02 -6.14 1.49
CA THR A 142 -7.56 -4.79 1.71
C THR A 142 -8.47 -4.78 2.95
N SER A 143 -9.31 -5.79 3.13
CA SER A 143 -10.24 -5.87 4.28
C SER A 143 -9.52 -6.03 5.60
N ILE A 144 -8.54 -6.94 5.66
CA ILE A 144 -7.69 -7.12 6.85
C ILE A 144 -6.94 -5.83 7.15
N SER A 145 -6.28 -5.27 6.13
CA SER A 145 -5.46 -4.08 6.27
C SER A 145 -6.26 -2.85 6.71
N PHE A 146 -7.46 -2.66 6.17
CA PHE A 146 -8.33 -1.52 6.47
C PHE A 146 -8.69 -1.40 7.95
N VAL A 147 -8.81 -2.52 8.67
CA VAL A 147 -9.20 -2.52 10.09
C VAL A 147 -8.04 -2.11 11.01
N LEU A 148 -6.79 -2.34 10.60
CA LEU A 148 -5.61 -2.17 11.47
C LEU A 148 -5.41 -0.73 11.99
N PRO A 149 -5.55 0.33 11.18
CA PRO A 149 -5.44 1.70 11.67
C PRO A 149 -6.51 2.07 12.70
N PHE A 150 -7.74 1.55 12.53
CA PHE A 150 -8.83 1.80 13.48
C PHE A 150 -8.60 1.09 14.81
N ILE A 151 -8.04 -0.12 14.79
CA ILE A 151 -7.60 -0.81 16.02
C ILE A 151 -6.50 0.00 16.71
N TYR A 152 -5.49 0.43 15.96
CA TYR A 152 -4.37 1.20 16.53
C TYR A 152 -4.84 2.53 17.14
N ARG A 153 -5.74 3.26 16.47
CA ARG A 153 -6.23 4.57 16.92
C ARG A 153 -7.37 4.49 17.93
N GLY A 154 -8.02 3.33 18.06
CA GLY A 154 -9.26 3.17 18.84
C GLY A 154 -10.44 3.97 18.28
N GLY A 155 -10.38 4.40 17.01
CA GLY A 155 -11.40 5.26 16.40
C GLY A 155 -10.91 6.04 15.18
N TRP A 156 -11.67 7.07 14.80
CA TRP A 156 -11.35 7.94 13.66
C TRP A 156 -10.22 8.92 13.99
N SER A 157 -9.26 9.09 13.07
CA SER A 157 -8.21 10.10 13.21
C SER A 157 -8.47 11.29 12.29
N GLN A 158 -8.87 12.42 12.87
CA GLN A 158 -8.99 13.70 12.14
C GLN A 158 -7.64 14.20 11.62
N GLN A 159 -6.54 13.75 12.22
CA GLN A 159 -5.19 14.14 11.85
C GLN A 159 -4.64 13.39 10.64
N ALA A 160 -5.33 12.33 10.18
CA ALA A 160 -4.97 11.61 8.97
C ALA A 160 -5.47 12.28 7.67
N GLY A 161 -6.04 13.50 7.78
CA GLY A 161 -6.48 14.29 6.63
C GLY A 161 -7.49 13.55 5.75
N PHE A 162 -7.28 13.59 4.43
CA PHE A 162 -8.17 12.95 3.45
C PHE A 162 -7.94 11.44 3.29
N HIS A 163 -6.81 10.90 3.75
CA HIS A 163 -6.45 9.48 3.59
C HIS A 163 -7.57 8.51 4.05
N PRO A 164 -8.14 8.62 5.27
CA PRO A 164 -9.16 7.66 5.71
C PRO A 164 -10.48 7.80 4.95
N TYR A 165 -10.83 9.00 4.46
CA TYR A 165 -12.03 9.19 3.64
C TYR A 165 -11.90 8.49 2.27
N LEU A 166 -10.76 8.69 1.60
CA LEU A 166 -10.48 8.01 0.34
C LEU A 166 -10.31 6.50 0.54
N GLY A 167 -9.63 6.07 1.62
CA GLY A 167 -9.50 4.67 2.01
C GLY A 167 -10.85 3.97 2.23
N CYS A 168 -11.80 4.62 2.92
CA CYS A 168 -13.18 4.12 3.06
C CYS A 168 -13.88 3.98 1.70
N THR A 169 -13.67 4.94 0.80
CA THR A 169 -14.26 4.90 -0.55
C THR A 169 -13.66 3.74 -1.36
N VAL A 170 -12.34 3.57 -1.32
CA VAL A 170 -11.63 2.46 -1.97
C VAL A 170 -12.11 1.13 -1.42
N MET A 171 -12.27 1.00 -0.09
CA MET A 171 -12.82 -0.20 0.54
C MET A 171 -14.23 -0.53 0.03
N ALA A 172 -15.13 0.46 0.03
CA ALA A 172 -16.50 0.29 -0.43
C ALA A 172 -16.55 -0.17 -1.90
N LEU A 173 -15.76 0.46 -2.78
CA LEU A 173 -15.66 0.06 -4.19
C LEU A 173 -15.06 -1.35 -4.35
N THR A 174 -14.07 -1.69 -3.52
CA THR A 174 -13.40 -3.01 -3.54
C THR A 174 -14.36 -4.13 -3.14
N ILE A 175 -15.26 -3.91 -2.18
CA ILE A 175 -16.32 -4.87 -1.81
C ILE A 175 -17.45 -4.88 -2.84
N PHE A 176 -17.81 -3.71 -3.39
CA PHE A 176 -18.86 -3.61 -4.38
C PHE A 176 -18.55 -4.39 -5.67
N GLN A 177 -17.28 -4.43 -6.06
CA GLN A 177 -16.79 -5.14 -7.25
C GLN A 177 -17.18 -6.64 -7.32
N PRO A 178 -16.80 -7.50 -6.35
CA PRO A 178 -17.19 -8.91 -6.36
C PRO A 178 -18.70 -9.11 -6.18
N LEU A 179 -19.39 -8.25 -5.44
CA LEU A 179 -20.86 -8.31 -5.30
C LEU A 179 -21.52 -8.13 -6.66
N MET A 180 -21.14 -7.08 -7.39
CA MET A 180 -21.59 -6.85 -8.76
C MET A 180 -21.21 -8.01 -9.68
N ALA A 181 -19.98 -8.54 -9.57
CA ALA A 181 -19.53 -9.68 -10.36
C ALA A 181 -20.33 -10.96 -10.09
N GLY A 182 -20.93 -11.11 -8.89
CA GLY A 182 -21.88 -12.18 -8.58
C GLY A 182 -23.16 -12.13 -9.41
N PHE A 183 -23.61 -10.93 -9.80
CA PHE A 183 -24.77 -10.71 -10.66
C PHE A 183 -24.43 -10.66 -12.15
N ARG A 184 -23.24 -11.14 -12.54
CA ARG A 184 -22.77 -11.11 -13.93
C ARG A 184 -23.75 -11.82 -14.88
N PRO A 185 -24.35 -11.11 -15.86
CA PRO A 185 -25.28 -11.70 -16.82
C PRO A 185 -24.62 -12.75 -17.72
N SER A 186 -25.42 -13.62 -18.36
CA SER A 186 -24.93 -14.58 -19.36
C SER A 186 -24.26 -13.88 -20.56
N ARG A 187 -23.46 -14.62 -21.34
CA ARG A 187 -22.66 -14.03 -22.44
C ARG A 187 -23.50 -13.31 -23.49
N HIS A 188 -24.72 -13.79 -23.76
CA HIS A 188 -25.61 -13.27 -24.80
C HIS A 188 -26.72 -12.37 -24.27
N ALA A 189 -26.72 -12.03 -22.98
CA ALA A 189 -27.74 -11.17 -22.40
C ALA A 189 -27.52 -9.69 -22.79
N PRO A 190 -28.58 -8.92 -23.12
CA PRO A 190 -28.44 -7.51 -23.52
C PRO A 190 -27.84 -6.64 -22.41
N ARG A 191 -28.10 -6.97 -21.13
CA ARG A 191 -27.54 -6.27 -19.97
C ARG A 191 -26.05 -6.53 -19.75
N ARG A 192 -25.42 -7.42 -20.52
CA ARG A 192 -24.00 -7.79 -20.34
C ARG A 192 -23.05 -6.64 -20.70
N GLN A 193 -23.38 -5.84 -21.71
CA GLN A 193 -22.58 -4.68 -22.08
C GLN A 193 -22.60 -3.62 -20.98
N LEU A 194 -23.79 -3.35 -20.43
CA LEU A 194 -23.97 -2.44 -19.29
C LEU A 194 -23.15 -2.91 -18.07
N PHE A 195 -23.24 -4.20 -17.74
CA PHE A 195 -22.43 -4.80 -16.68
C PHE A 195 -20.92 -4.60 -16.93
N ASN A 196 -20.43 -4.88 -18.14
CA ASN A 196 -19.00 -4.74 -18.44
C ASN A 196 -18.54 -3.29 -18.28
N TRP A 197 -19.34 -2.32 -18.71
CA TRP A 197 -19.01 -0.89 -18.57
C TRP A 197 -18.97 -0.46 -17.11
N PHE A 198 -19.98 -0.81 -16.31
CA PHE A 198 -19.99 -0.51 -14.87
C PHE A 198 -18.87 -1.21 -14.11
N HIS A 199 -18.60 -2.49 -14.41
CA HIS A 199 -17.52 -3.25 -13.80
C HIS A 199 -16.16 -2.65 -14.09
N TRP A 200 -15.92 -2.27 -15.36
CA TRP A 200 -14.70 -1.60 -15.77
C TRP A 200 -14.55 -0.20 -15.16
N SER A 201 -15.61 0.63 -15.20
CA SER A 201 -15.54 2.01 -14.72
C SER A 201 -15.31 2.07 -13.21
N THR A 202 -16.10 1.34 -12.43
CA THR A 202 -15.94 1.28 -10.96
C THR A 202 -14.58 0.73 -10.54
N GLY A 203 -14.01 -0.22 -11.31
CA GLY A 203 -12.70 -0.82 -11.01
C GLY A 203 -11.57 0.14 -11.30
N THR A 204 -11.69 0.87 -12.40
CA THR A 204 -10.73 1.93 -12.77
C THR A 204 -10.77 3.06 -11.75
N THR A 205 -11.95 3.49 -11.31
CA THR A 205 -12.11 4.49 -10.25
C THR A 205 -11.46 4.02 -8.94
N ALA A 206 -11.71 2.78 -8.51
CA ALA A 206 -11.10 2.21 -7.31
C ALA A 206 -9.56 2.22 -7.39
N ARG A 207 -9.00 1.84 -8.54
CA ARG A 207 -7.54 1.84 -8.78
C ARG A 207 -6.95 3.25 -8.69
N ILE A 208 -7.57 4.25 -9.32
CA ILE A 208 -7.10 5.64 -9.28
C ILE A 208 -7.14 6.16 -7.84
N LEU A 209 -8.26 5.97 -7.14
CA LEU A 209 -8.39 6.39 -5.76
C LEU A 209 -7.40 5.68 -4.84
N ALA A 210 -7.11 4.40 -5.07
CA ALA A 210 -6.12 3.67 -4.29
C ALA A 210 -4.71 4.25 -4.44
N VAL A 211 -4.29 4.62 -5.66
CA VAL A 211 -3.00 5.30 -5.89
C VAL A 211 -2.93 6.62 -5.13
N VAL A 212 -3.97 7.46 -5.24
CA VAL A 212 -4.03 8.73 -4.49
C VAL A 212 -3.99 8.48 -2.97
N THR A 213 -4.71 7.46 -2.50
CA THR A 213 -4.75 7.10 -1.08
C THR A 213 -3.39 6.61 -0.58
N MET A 214 -2.63 5.88 -1.40
CA MET A 214 -1.26 5.45 -1.09
C MET A 214 -0.32 6.64 -0.98
N PHE A 215 -0.32 7.59 -1.93
CA PHE A 215 0.46 8.83 -1.81
C PHE A 215 0.18 9.53 -0.48
N LEU A 216 -1.09 9.77 -0.16
CA LEU A 216 -1.43 10.41 1.11
C LEU A 216 -1.03 9.59 2.35
N GLY A 217 -1.00 8.26 2.25
CA GLY A 217 -0.76 7.37 3.37
C GLY A 217 0.72 7.18 3.71
N MET A 218 1.61 7.25 2.72
CA MET A 218 3.07 7.12 2.89
C MET A 218 3.63 8.26 3.73
N ASP A 219 3.10 9.47 3.54
CA ASP A 219 3.57 10.71 4.19
C ASP A 219 2.88 10.96 5.55
N LEU A 220 1.97 10.08 5.99
CA LEU A 220 1.33 10.26 7.29
C LEU A 220 2.34 10.01 8.42
N PRO A 221 2.34 10.82 9.51
CA PRO A 221 3.34 10.71 10.58
C PRO A 221 3.46 9.34 11.26
N ALA A 222 2.46 8.46 11.11
CA ALA A 222 2.47 7.11 11.68
C ALA A 222 3.18 6.08 10.80
N LEU A 223 3.40 6.37 9.52
CA LEU A 223 4.21 5.56 8.63
C LEU A 223 5.48 6.34 8.25
N ASP A 224 5.34 7.54 7.68
CA ASP A 224 6.41 8.52 7.42
C ASP A 224 7.59 7.87 6.66
N LEU A 225 7.30 7.37 5.45
CA LEU A 225 8.34 6.79 4.60
C LEU A 225 9.38 7.86 4.19
N PRO A 226 10.59 7.46 3.77
CA PRO A 226 11.64 8.43 3.45
C PRO A 226 11.29 9.35 2.27
N ASP A 227 10.93 10.59 2.58
CA ASP A 227 10.74 11.64 1.59
C ASP A 227 12.08 12.15 1.01
N PRO A 228 12.17 12.47 -0.30
CA PRO A 228 11.14 12.33 -1.34
C PRO A 228 11.20 10.98 -2.09
N TRP A 229 11.95 10.01 -1.56
CA TRP A 229 12.27 8.76 -2.26
C TRP A 229 11.02 7.90 -2.51
N ASP A 230 10.13 7.83 -1.54
CA ASP A 230 8.87 7.09 -1.61
C ASP A 230 7.93 7.66 -2.69
N THR A 231 7.82 8.99 -2.77
CA THR A 231 7.06 9.70 -3.80
C THR A 231 7.60 9.38 -5.19
N TYR A 232 8.91 9.51 -5.42
CA TYR A 232 9.51 9.18 -6.72
C TYR A 232 9.37 7.69 -7.08
N THR A 233 9.48 6.81 -6.09
CA THR A 233 9.29 5.36 -6.29
C THR A 233 7.85 5.04 -6.69
N MET A 234 6.86 5.69 -6.07
CA MET A 234 5.44 5.52 -6.43
C MET A 234 5.14 6.10 -7.81
N ILE A 235 5.69 7.26 -8.16
CA ILE A 235 5.59 7.82 -9.52
C ILE A 235 6.20 6.86 -10.54
N GLY A 236 7.37 6.28 -10.24
CA GLY A 236 8.02 5.27 -11.07
C GLY A 236 7.16 4.03 -11.28
N PHE A 237 6.52 3.52 -10.22
CA PHE A 237 5.57 2.40 -10.32
C PHE A 237 4.35 2.74 -11.20
N VAL A 238 3.76 3.93 -11.01
CA VAL A 238 2.62 4.38 -11.83
C VAL A 238 3.03 4.51 -13.30
N ALA A 239 4.19 5.11 -13.57
CA ALA A 239 4.73 5.22 -14.92
C ALA A 239 4.98 3.84 -15.54
N TRP A 240 5.61 2.92 -14.79
CA TRP A 240 5.82 1.54 -15.21
C TRP A 240 4.51 0.85 -15.63
N HIS A 241 3.47 0.97 -14.79
CA HIS A 241 2.16 0.38 -15.07
C HIS A 241 1.54 0.97 -16.35
N VAL A 242 1.54 2.30 -16.49
CA VAL A 242 0.99 2.99 -17.66
C VAL A 242 1.77 2.65 -18.93
N SER A 243 3.10 2.58 -18.87
CA SER A 243 3.95 2.20 -20.00
C SER A 243 3.63 0.80 -20.52
N ILE A 244 3.40 -0.16 -19.61
CA ILE A 244 3.03 -1.54 -19.99
C ILE A 244 1.61 -1.60 -20.57
N ASP A 245 0.65 -0.88 -19.97
CA ASP A 245 -0.71 -0.75 -20.52
C ASP A 245 -0.66 -0.21 -21.96
N VAL A 246 0.11 0.87 -22.20
CA VAL A 246 0.27 1.47 -23.54
C VAL A 246 0.98 0.52 -24.51
N LEU A 247 2.04 -0.16 -24.08
CA LEU A 247 2.77 -1.14 -24.90
C LEU A 247 1.85 -2.28 -25.37
N LEU A 248 1.05 -2.84 -24.46
CA LEU A 248 0.12 -3.93 -24.77
C LEU A 248 -1.05 -3.46 -25.64
N GLU A 249 -1.51 -2.23 -25.48
CA GLU A 249 -2.55 -1.62 -26.32
C GLU A 249 -2.02 -1.39 -27.76
N ILE A 250 -0.82 -0.82 -27.91
CA ILE A 250 -0.17 -0.62 -29.21
C ILE A 250 0.05 -1.97 -29.90
N HIS A 251 0.54 -2.98 -29.18
CA HIS A 251 0.72 -4.32 -29.72
C HIS A 251 -0.60 -4.92 -30.21
N SER A 252 -1.66 -4.82 -29.39
CA SER A 252 -2.99 -5.35 -29.74
C SER A 252 -3.56 -4.64 -30.97
N TYR A 253 -3.40 -3.32 -31.08
CA TYR A 253 -3.80 -2.54 -32.24
C TYR A 253 -3.03 -2.95 -33.51
N CYS A 254 -1.70 -3.07 -33.42
CA CYS A 254 -0.86 -3.49 -34.54
C CYS A 254 -1.22 -4.91 -35.03
N LEU A 255 -1.54 -5.83 -34.11
CA LEU A 255 -1.95 -7.18 -34.46
C LEU A 255 -3.28 -7.20 -35.21
N VAL A 256 -4.31 -6.47 -34.72
CA VAL A 256 -5.61 -6.37 -35.40
C VAL A 256 -5.44 -5.87 -36.83
N ARG A 257 -4.66 -4.78 -37.01
CA ARG A 257 -4.37 -4.23 -38.33
C ARG A 257 -3.60 -5.21 -39.23
N LYS A 258 -2.65 -5.98 -38.68
CA LYS A 258 -1.92 -7.01 -39.43
C LYS A 258 -2.85 -8.13 -39.91
N VAL A 259 -3.80 -8.55 -39.08
CA VAL A 259 -4.80 -9.57 -39.43
C VAL A 259 -5.77 -9.07 -40.50
N GLU A 260 -6.26 -7.83 -40.39
CA GLU A 260 -7.15 -7.23 -41.40
C GLU A 260 -6.50 -7.17 -42.79
N VAL A 261 -5.20 -6.84 -42.87
CA VAL A 261 -4.47 -6.82 -44.14
C VAL A 261 -4.28 -8.22 -44.71
N ILE A 262 -3.97 -9.23 -43.87
CA ILE A 262 -3.77 -10.62 -44.32
C ILE A 262 -5.08 -11.23 -44.85
N GLU A 263 -6.22 -10.87 -44.26
CA GLU A 263 -7.54 -11.37 -44.69
C GLU A 263 -7.91 -10.87 -46.10
N ASP A 264 -7.46 -9.68 -46.48
CA ASP A 264 -7.68 -9.08 -47.80
C ASP A 264 -6.84 -9.77 -48.92
N ASP A 265 -5.62 -10.23 -48.60
CA ASP A 265 -4.63 -10.75 -49.59
C ASP A 265 -4.79 -12.24 -49.99
N ARG A 266 -5.82 -12.93 -49.49
CA ARG A 266 -6.37 -14.26 -49.90
C ARG A 266 -5.51 -15.49 -50.28
N VAL A 267 -4.16 -15.51 -50.22
CA VAL A 267 -3.40 -16.66 -50.81
C VAL A 267 -2.78 -17.66 -49.82
N GLN A 268 -2.55 -17.35 -48.54
CA GLN A 268 -2.01 -18.32 -47.54
C GLN A 268 -2.45 -18.01 -46.09
N ILE A 269 -3.77 -17.99 -45.86
CA ILE A 269 -4.40 -17.40 -44.66
C ILE A 269 -4.15 -18.20 -43.37
N LEU A 270 -4.29 -19.53 -43.37
CA LEU A 270 -4.30 -20.29 -42.12
C LEU A 270 -2.92 -20.32 -41.43
N GLN A 271 -1.85 -20.50 -42.20
CA GLN A 271 -0.49 -20.64 -41.68
C GLN A 271 0.07 -19.29 -41.18
N SER A 272 -0.30 -18.19 -41.85
CA SER A 272 0.05 -16.82 -41.41
C SER A 272 -0.71 -16.39 -40.16
N LEU A 273 -1.99 -16.76 -40.02
CA LEU A 273 -2.78 -16.54 -38.80
C LEU A 273 -2.22 -17.31 -37.60
N THR A 274 -1.93 -18.60 -37.76
CA THR A 274 -1.36 -19.41 -36.66
C THR A 274 0.00 -18.87 -36.21
N TYR A 275 0.82 -18.40 -37.14
CA TYR A 275 2.10 -17.75 -36.80
C TYR A 275 1.88 -16.45 -36.02
N ALA A 276 0.97 -15.59 -36.46
CA ALA A 276 0.65 -14.33 -35.78
C ALA A 276 0.07 -14.55 -34.37
N GLU A 277 -0.76 -15.57 -34.17
CA GLU A 277 -1.29 -15.95 -32.85
C GLU A 277 -0.20 -16.48 -31.90
N ALA A 278 0.76 -17.26 -32.43
CA ALA A 278 1.89 -17.75 -31.66
C ALA A 278 2.84 -16.61 -31.25
N GLU A 279 3.10 -15.67 -32.17
CA GLU A 279 3.88 -14.46 -31.94
C GLU A 279 3.23 -13.57 -30.86
N ASP A 280 1.92 -13.30 -30.96
CA ASP A 280 1.16 -12.52 -29.96
C ASP A 280 1.22 -13.18 -28.57
N ARG A 281 1.02 -14.50 -28.51
CA ARG A 281 1.06 -15.24 -27.25
C ARG A 281 2.43 -15.14 -26.60
N LEU A 282 3.50 -15.37 -27.35
CA LEU A 282 4.87 -15.31 -26.85
C LEU A 282 5.20 -13.90 -26.36
N PHE A 283 4.91 -12.87 -27.17
CA PHE A 283 5.15 -11.48 -26.81
C PHE A 283 4.44 -11.11 -25.51
N LYS A 284 3.13 -11.38 -25.42
CA LYS A 284 2.35 -11.06 -24.21
C LYS A 284 2.87 -11.82 -22.98
N GLN A 285 3.25 -13.09 -23.10
CA GLN A 285 3.83 -13.84 -21.98
C GLN A 285 5.16 -13.25 -21.49
N ILE A 286 6.03 -12.82 -22.40
CA ILE A 286 7.30 -12.15 -22.05
C ILE A 286 7.01 -10.82 -21.34
N VAL A 287 6.14 -9.99 -21.91
CA VAL A 287 5.78 -8.69 -21.33
C VAL A 287 5.14 -8.86 -19.95
N LEU A 288 4.25 -9.83 -19.77
CA LEU A 288 3.66 -10.11 -18.45
C LEU A 288 4.71 -10.53 -17.42
N THR A 289 5.66 -11.37 -17.81
CA THR A 289 6.73 -11.83 -16.93
C THR A 289 7.60 -10.64 -16.48
N ILE A 290 8.04 -9.82 -17.44
CA ILE A 290 8.81 -8.60 -17.15
C ILE A 290 8.01 -7.66 -16.24
N TYR A 291 6.73 -7.46 -16.53
CA TYR A 291 5.84 -6.62 -15.75
C TYR A 291 5.69 -7.08 -14.31
N VAL A 292 5.49 -8.39 -14.09
CA VAL A 292 5.40 -9.00 -12.76
C VAL A 292 6.73 -8.83 -12.01
N CYS A 293 7.87 -9.06 -12.66
CA CYS A 293 9.19 -8.81 -12.07
C CYS A 293 9.36 -7.35 -11.65
N GLY A 294 8.99 -6.39 -12.51
CA GLY A 294 9.02 -4.97 -12.18
C GLY A 294 8.15 -4.61 -10.98
N ASN A 295 6.91 -5.13 -10.91
CA ASN A 295 6.03 -4.93 -9.75
C ASN A 295 6.63 -5.50 -8.46
N ILE A 296 7.31 -6.65 -8.53
CA ILE A 296 7.98 -7.25 -7.38
C ILE A 296 9.15 -6.36 -6.91
N VAL A 297 9.93 -5.77 -7.83
CA VAL A 297 11.00 -4.83 -7.46
C VAL A 297 10.44 -3.61 -6.70
N PHE A 298 9.39 -2.98 -7.23
CA PHE A 298 8.72 -1.86 -6.55
C PHE A 298 8.14 -2.28 -5.19
N LEU A 299 7.49 -3.45 -5.12
CA LEU A 299 6.94 -3.96 -3.87
C LEU A 299 8.06 -4.19 -2.83
N ILE A 300 9.16 -4.85 -3.20
CA ILE A 300 10.29 -5.11 -2.30
C ILE A 300 10.88 -3.79 -1.81
N ALA A 301 11.00 -2.78 -2.68
CA ALA A 301 11.48 -1.45 -2.28
C ALA A 301 10.61 -0.85 -1.16
N PHE A 302 9.29 -0.84 -1.32
CA PHE A 302 8.38 -0.33 -0.29
C PHE A 302 8.39 -1.17 0.99
N LEU A 303 8.42 -2.50 0.89
CA LEU A 303 8.48 -3.38 2.06
C LEU A 303 9.80 -3.22 2.83
N ALA A 304 10.91 -3.03 2.12
CA ALA A 304 12.20 -2.74 2.72
C ALA A 304 12.18 -1.38 3.44
N ALA A 305 11.59 -0.35 2.83
CA ALA A 305 11.44 0.96 3.46
C ALA A 305 10.59 0.88 4.74
N ILE A 306 9.45 0.18 4.70
CA ILE A 306 8.59 -0.07 5.88
C ILE A 306 9.34 -0.79 7.02
N ASN A 307 10.26 -1.69 6.67
CA ASN A 307 11.03 -2.45 7.66
C ASN A 307 12.18 -1.64 8.28
N GLN A 308 12.66 -0.59 7.59
CA GLN A 308 13.78 0.24 8.04
C GLN A 308 13.35 1.40 8.95
N ILE A 309 12.16 1.96 8.72
CA ILE A 309 11.47 2.82 9.70
C ILE A 309 11.01 1.98 10.88
#